data_AF-A0A495HUX4-F1
#
_entry.id   AF-A0A495HUX4-F1
#
_cell.length_a   1.000
_cell.length_b   1.000
_cell.length_c   1.000
_cell.angle_alpha   90.00
_cell.angle_beta   90.00
_cell.angle_gamma   90.00
#
_symmetry.space_group_name_H-M   'P 1'
#
loop_
_entity.id
_entity.type
_entity.pdbx_description
1 polymer ?
#
loop_
_entity_poly.entity_id
_entity_poly.type
_entity_poly.pdbx_seq_one_letter_code
_entity_poly.pdbx_strand_id
1 'polypeptide(L)'
;MSFDLAKIRREDMRWHLLSVINLSRPEGIYSEALLRVVQSVYPDATHREVRVNLDYLEARELVEITKDPTDRWMVDLTRTGIEFAEYTIDAQPGITRPRITQV
;
A
#
# COMPACT_ATOMS: atom_id res chain seq x y z
N MET A 1 -26.34 10.72 -0.69
CA MET A 1 -24.88 10.51 -0.79
C MET A 1 -24.66 9.00 -0.70
N SER A 2 -24.40 8.32 -1.82
CA SER A 2 -24.17 6.88 -1.80
C SER A 2 -22.74 6.63 -1.32
N PHE A 3 -22.57 5.84 -0.25
CA PHE A 3 -21.26 5.43 0.21
C PHE A 3 -20.73 4.35 -0.73
N ASP A 4 -19.72 4.69 -1.53
CA ASP A 4 -18.99 3.68 -2.31
C ASP A 4 -18.01 2.96 -1.37
N LEU A 5 -18.53 1.96 -0.67
CA LEU A 5 -17.75 1.12 0.25
C LEU A 5 -16.56 0.44 -0.45
N ALA A 6 -16.71 0.11 -1.73
CA ALA A 6 -15.65 -0.51 -2.51
C ALA A 6 -14.51 0.49 -2.78
N LYS A 7 -14.83 1.76 -3.06
CA LYS A 7 -13.82 2.82 -3.14
C LYS A 7 -13.10 3.01 -1.82
N ILE A 8 -13.84 3.14 -0.71
CA ILE A 8 -13.25 3.34 0.62
C ILE A 8 -12.26 2.22 0.93
N ARG A 9 -12.68 0.95 0.74
CA ARG A 9 -11.81 -0.21 0.95
C ARG A 9 -10.54 -0.16 0.11
N ARG A 10 -10.64 0.15 -1.19
CA ARG A 10 -9.45 0.24 -2.07
C ARG A 10 -8.47 1.31 -1.62
N GLU A 11 -8.97 2.52 -1.33
CA GLU A 11 -8.13 3.64 -0.94
C GLU A 11 -7.50 3.43 0.44
N ASP A 12 -8.21 2.78 1.36
CA ASP A 12 -7.71 2.41 2.68
C ASP A 12 -6.67 1.27 2.62
N MET A 13 -6.90 0.23 1.82
CA MET A 13 -5.92 -0.85 1.61
C MET A 13 -4.60 -0.31 1.08
N ARG A 14 -4.62 0.64 0.13
CA ARG A 14 -3.40 1.26 -0.41
C ARG A 14 -2.59 1.97 0.66
N TRP A 15 -3.26 2.67 1.58
CA TRP A 15 -2.59 3.31 2.70
C TRP A 15 -1.97 2.29 3.66
N HIS A 16 -2.69 1.21 3.99
CA HIS A 16 -2.15 0.14 4.84
C HIS A 16 -0.92 -0.52 4.20
N LEU A 17 -0.97 -0.82 2.90
CA LEU A 17 0.16 -1.39 2.17
C LEU A 17 1.38 -0.46 2.25
N LEU A 18 1.24 0.83 1.89
CA LEU A 18 2.34 1.80 1.96
C LEU A 18 2.92 1.93 3.38
N SER A 19 2.06 1.94 4.40
CA SER A 19 2.49 2.06 5.80
C SER A 19 3.35 0.87 6.23
N VAL A 20 2.96 -0.35 5.84
CA VAL A 20 3.71 -1.57 6.18
C VAL A 20 5.01 -1.65 5.39
N ILE A 21 5.00 -1.32 4.10
CA ILE A 21 6.22 -1.33 3.28
C ILE A 21 7.23 -0.29 3.83
N ASN A 22 6.75 0.86 4.30
CA ASN A 22 7.62 1.85 4.96
C ASN A 22 8.30 1.27 6.22
N LEU A 23 7.57 0.48 7.01
CA LEU A 23 8.10 -0.16 8.23
C LEU A 23 9.09 -1.29 7.93
N SER A 24 9.05 -1.88 6.74
CA SER A 24 9.98 -2.94 6.32
C SER A 24 11.27 -2.43 5.67
N ARG A 25 11.45 -1.11 5.57
CA ARG A 25 12.70 -0.54 5.05
C ARG A 25 13.87 -0.84 6.02
N PRO A 26 15.09 -1.09 5.52
CA PRO A 26 15.51 -1.01 4.11
C PRO A 26 15.32 -2.30 3.29
N GLU A 27 14.86 -3.41 3.86
CA GLU A 27 14.86 -4.72 3.19
C GLU A 27 13.68 -4.94 2.23
N GLY A 28 12.57 -4.24 2.42
CA GLY A 28 11.32 -4.48 1.71
C GLY A 28 10.54 -5.67 2.28
N ILE A 29 9.43 -6.04 1.62
CA ILE A 29 8.52 -7.05 2.15
C ILE A 29 7.82 -7.86 1.05
N TYR A 30 7.62 -9.16 1.32
CA TYR A 30 6.86 -10.04 0.44
C TYR A 30 5.35 -9.80 0.53
N SER A 31 4.67 -9.87 -0.61
CA SER A 31 3.22 -9.66 -0.74
C SER A 31 2.35 -10.56 0.15
N GLU A 32 2.84 -11.74 0.50
CA GLU A 32 2.20 -12.71 1.37
C GLU A 32 2.12 -12.19 2.82
N ALA A 33 3.16 -11.50 3.29
CA ALA A 33 3.14 -10.84 4.60
C ALA A 33 2.24 -9.60 4.57
N LEU A 34 2.26 -8.83 3.48
CA LEU A 34 1.33 -7.71 3.27
C LEU A 34 -0.13 -8.16 3.32
N LEU A 35 -0.46 -9.30 2.71
CA LEU A 35 -1.81 -9.87 2.80
C LEU A 35 -2.23 -10.13 4.25
N ARG A 36 -1.34 -10.66 5.10
CA ARG A 36 -1.67 -10.92 6.51
C ARG A 36 -2.00 -9.64 7.25
N VAL A 37 -1.28 -8.55 6.98
CA VAL A 37 -1.59 -7.25 7.58
C VAL A 37 -2.93 -6.73 7.09
N VAL A 38 -3.20 -6.77 5.78
CA VAL A 38 -4.50 -6.37 5.23
C VAL A 38 -5.63 -7.21 5.84
N GLN A 39 -5.43 -8.52 6.01
CA GLN A 39 -6.43 -9.43 6.60
C GLN A 39 -6.75 -9.14 8.07
N SER A 40 -5.88 -8.42 8.78
CA SER A 40 -6.18 -7.97 10.15
C SER A 40 -7.29 -6.91 10.20
N VAL A 41 -7.48 -6.16 9.10
CA VAL A 41 -8.53 -5.13 8.93
C VAL A 41 -9.68 -5.67 8.08
N TYR A 42 -9.34 -6.44 7.05
CA TYR A 42 -10.25 -6.98 6.04
C TYR A 42 -10.07 -8.50 5.92
N PRO A 43 -10.72 -9.30 6.79
CA PRO A 43 -10.47 -10.75 6.87
C PRO A 43 -10.71 -11.53 5.57
N ASP A 44 -11.56 -10.98 4.70
CA ASP A 44 -11.92 -11.54 3.39
C ASP A 44 -10.95 -11.13 2.26
N ALA A 45 -9.94 -10.31 2.54
CA ALA A 45 -8.99 -9.85 1.54
C ALA A 45 -8.23 -11.02 0.90
N THR A 46 -8.01 -10.90 -0.40
CA THR A 46 -7.36 -11.92 -1.23
C THR A 46 -6.01 -11.45 -1.76
N HIS A 47 -5.15 -12.40 -2.15
CA HIS A 47 -3.89 -12.09 -2.84
C HIS A 47 -4.10 -11.23 -4.09
N ARG A 48 -5.21 -11.47 -4.83
CA ARG A 48 -5.54 -10.68 -6.03
C ARG A 48 -5.83 -9.23 -5.68
N GLU A 49 -6.60 -8.97 -4.63
CA GLU A 49 -6.87 -7.60 -4.18
C GLU A 49 -5.58 -6.88 -3.77
N VAL A 50 -4.68 -7.56 -3.06
CA VAL A 50 -3.38 -6.99 -2.70
C VAL A 50 -2.56 -6.67 -3.95
N ARG A 51 -2.37 -7.63 -4.86
CA ARG A 51 -1.59 -7.43 -6.09
C ARG A 51 -2.15 -6.33 -6.98
N VAL A 52 -3.48 -6.20 -7.13
CA VAL A 52 -4.11 -5.11 -7.89
C VAL A 52 -3.83 -3.74 -7.26
N ASN A 53 -3.81 -3.64 -5.93
CA ASN A 53 -3.47 -2.38 -5.28
C ASN A 53 -1.96 -2.08 -5.35
N LEU A 54 -1.09 -3.09 -5.27
CA LEU A 54 0.34 -2.93 -5.47
C LEU A 54 0.68 -2.48 -6.89
N ASP A 55 0.07 -3.11 -7.91
CA ASP A 55 0.17 -2.72 -9.32
C ASP A 55 -0.23 -1.25 -9.53
N TYR A 56 -1.32 -0.81 -8.92
CA TYR A 56 -1.70 0.60 -8.93
C TYR A 56 -0.66 1.51 -8.27
N LEU A 57 -0.10 1.10 -7.13
CA LEU A 57 0.91 1.89 -6.41
C LEU A 57 2.24 1.97 -7.18
N GLU A 58 2.61 0.91 -7.90
CA GLU A 58 3.77 0.89 -8.79
C GLU A 58 3.54 1.83 -9.98
N ALA A 59 2.35 1.81 -10.59
CA ALA A 59 1.96 2.76 -11.64
C ALA A 59 1.92 4.23 -11.16
N ARG A 60 1.88 4.46 -9.84
CA ARG A 60 2.01 5.79 -9.21
C ARG A 60 3.44 6.12 -8.80
N GLU A 61 4.40 5.27 -9.13
CA GLU A 61 5.81 5.39 -8.78
C GLU A 61 6.05 5.45 -7.27
N LEU A 62 5.16 4.87 -6.45
CA LEU A 62 5.29 4.86 -4.99
C LEU A 62 6.00 3.60 -4.48
N VAL A 63 5.89 2.50 -5.21
CA VAL A 63 6.54 1.23 -4.88
C VAL A 63 7.25 0.67 -6.11
N GLU A 64 8.21 -0.21 -5.87
CA GLU A 64 8.83 -1.04 -6.89
C GLU A 64 8.58 -2.51 -6.56
N ILE A 65 8.23 -3.32 -7.56
CA ILE A 65 7.89 -4.72 -7.39
C ILE A 65 8.93 -5.59 -8.10
N THR A 66 9.71 -6.34 -7.32
CA THR A 66 10.62 -7.36 -7.84
C THR A 66 10.00 -8.74 -7.68
N LYS A 67 9.97 -9.51 -8.77
CA LYS A 67 9.54 -10.91 -8.74
C LYS A 67 10.73 -11.82 -8.48
N ASP A 68 10.62 -12.69 -7.49
CA ASP A 68 11.65 -13.69 -7.22
C ASP A 68 11.54 -14.90 -8.19
N PRO A 69 12.50 -15.84 -8.17
CA PRO A 69 12.46 -17.04 -9.03
C PRO A 69 11.24 -17.94 -8.83
N THR A 70 10.45 -17.73 -7.77
CA THR A 70 9.24 -18.49 -7.45
C THR A 70 7.96 -17.67 -7.70
N ASP A 71 8.06 -16.56 -8.44
CA ASP A 71 6.97 -15.62 -8.76
C ASP A 71 6.31 -14.97 -7.52
N ARG A 72 7.05 -14.88 -6.41
CA ARG A 72 6.64 -14.07 -5.25
C ARG A 72 7.03 -12.63 -5.48
N TRP A 73 6.17 -11.73 -5.03
CA TRP A 73 6.39 -10.29 -5.18
C TRP A 73 7.07 -9.78 -3.93
N MET A 74 8.32 -9.34 -4.08
CA MET A 74 9.00 -8.48 -3.11
C MET A 74 8.69 -7.03 -3.46
N VAL A 75 8.31 -6.24 -2.47
CA VAL A 75 7.91 -4.84 -2.67
C VAL A 75 8.77 -3.93 -1.78
N ASP A 76 9.27 -2.86 -2.37
CA ASP A 76 9.97 -1.78 -1.66
C ASP A 76 9.37 -0.41 -2.00
N LEU A 77 9.63 0.60 -1.17
CA LEU A 77 9.24 1.98 -1.47
C LEU A 77 10.27 2.64 -2.39
N THR A 78 9.78 3.37 -3.38
CA THR A 78 10.62 4.34 -4.11
C THR A 78 10.90 5.57 -3.23
N ARG A 79 11.79 6.47 -3.69
CA ARG A 79 11.94 7.80 -3.07
C ARG A 79 10.59 8.52 -2.91
N THR A 80 9.76 8.51 -3.94
CA THR A 80 8.44 9.18 -3.91
C THR A 80 7.49 8.49 -2.93
N GLY A 81 7.54 7.15 -2.83
CA GLY A 81 6.78 6.39 -1.83
C GLY A 81 7.15 6.75 -0.40
N ILE A 82 8.45 6.88 -0.14
CA ILE A 82 9.00 7.32 1.14
C ILE A 82 8.48 8.71 1.50
N GLU A 83 8.64 9.67 0.59
CA GLU A 83 8.16 11.03 0.79
C GLU A 83 6.64 11.09 1.04
N PHE A 84 5.89 10.25 0.33
CA PHE A 84 4.44 10.15 0.51
C PHE A 84 4.04 9.60 1.88
N ALA A 85 4.69 8.51 2.32
CA ALA A 85 4.43 7.84 3.58
C ALA A 85 4.89 8.68 4.80
N GLU A 86 5.96 9.44 4.64
CA GLU A 86 6.54 10.33 5.65
C GLU A 86 5.92 11.74 5.65
N TYR A 87 4.86 11.95 4.86
CA TYR A 87 4.10 13.21 4.81
C TYR A 87 4.92 14.43 4.32
N THR A 88 6.02 14.22 3.60
CA THR A 88 6.82 15.32 3.04
C THR A 88 6.27 15.85 1.72
N ILE A 89 5.38 15.10 1.06
CA ILE A 89 4.60 15.56 -0.09
C ILE A 89 3.09 15.50 0.15
N ASP A 90 2.33 16.21 -0.67
CA ASP A 90 0.88 16.28 -0.57
C ASP A 90 0.18 14.93 -0.79
N ALA A 91 -0.97 14.77 -0.14
CA ALA A 91 -1.82 13.60 -0.34
C ALA A 91 -2.35 13.56 -1.78
N GLN A 92 -2.26 12.38 -2.40
CA GLN A 92 -2.66 12.14 -3.78
C GLN A 92 -4.00 11.41 -3.82
N PRO A 93 -4.87 11.69 -4.82
CA PRO A 93 -6.15 11.01 -4.93
C PRO A 93 -5.97 9.50 -5.13
N GLY A 94 -6.93 8.72 -4.62
CA GLY A 94 -6.89 7.26 -4.72
C GLY A 94 -6.18 6.56 -3.57
N ILE A 95 -5.74 7.28 -2.53
CA ILE A 95 -5.14 6.71 -1.31
C ILE A 95 -5.69 7.46 -0.10
N THR A 96 -6.23 6.73 0.87
CA THR A 96 -6.78 7.33 2.10
C THR A 96 -5.65 7.57 3.10
N ARG A 97 -4.74 8.51 2.80
CA ARG A 97 -3.72 8.93 3.77
C ARG A 97 -4.40 9.75 4.89
N PRO A 98 -4.33 9.34 6.17
CA PRO A 98 -4.86 10.12 7.29
C PRO A 98 -4.28 11.53 7.32
N ARG A 99 -4.97 12.51 7.89
CA ARG A 99 -4.38 13.84 8.11
C ARG A 99 -3.69 13.83 9.47
N ILE A 100 -2.39 14.15 9.51
CA ILE A 100 -1.73 14.48 10.77
C ILE A 100 -2.28 15.84 11.19
N THR A 101 -3.10 15.86 12.23
CA THR A 101 -3.42 17.13 12.91
C THR A 101 -2.21 17.44 13.78
N GLN A 102 -1.31 18.29 13.29
CA GLN A 102 -0.28 18.88 14.15
C GLN A 102 -1.02 19.61 15.29
N VAL A 103 -0.73 19.23 16.53
CA VAL A 103 -1.20 19.91 17.74
C VAL A 103 -0.21 21.01 18.10
#